data_AF-A0A920NAQ5-F1
#
_entry.id   AF-A0A920NAQ5-F1
#
_cell.length_a   1.000
_cell.length_b   1.000
_cell.length_c   1.000
_cell.angle_alpha   90.00
_cell.angle_beta   90.00
_cell.angle_gamma   90.00
#
_symmetry.space_group_name_H-M   'P 1'
#
loop_
_entity.id
_entity.type
_entity.pdbx_description
1 polymer ?
#
loop_
_entity_poly.entity_id
_entity_poly.type
_entity_poly.pdbx_seq_one_letter_code
_entity_poly.pdbx_strand_id
1 'polypeptide(L)'
;MVVDVPKNAFGLGLEILLCADVRICSWNSGFSMNQVKYGIIPHDGGTQRLPRIAGIGRALELILTGRVFDAREAFEMGLVQYVSEKNLVPAKFCRTRARSHMPSGPYRH
;
A
#
# COMPACT_ATOMS: atom_id res chain seq x y z
N MET A 1 -5.96 -0.93 -11.20
CA MET A 1 -6.69 -1.76 -10.23
C MET A 1 -6.78 -1.03 -8.90
N VAL A 2 -7.99 -0.86 -8.37
CA VAL A 2 -8.26 -0.28 -7.04
C VAL A 2 -8.60 -1.40 -6.07
N VAL A 3 -7.95 -1.45 -4.92
CA VAL A 3 -8.14 -2.52 -3.93
C VAL A 3 -8.45 -1.95 -2.55
N ASP A 4 -9.33 -2.64 -1.82
CA ASP A 4 -9.55 -2.41 -0.39
C ASP A 4 -8.58 -3.29 0.40
N VAL A 5 -7.88 -2.66 1.34
CA VAL A 5 -6.81 -3.29 2.09
C VAL A 5 -7.40 -3.97 3.34
N PRO A 6 -7.08 -5.25 3.60
CA PRO A 6 -7.54 -5.93 4.80
C PRO A 6 -6.96 -5.28 6.07
N LYS A 7 -7.54 -5.60 7.24
CA LYS A 7 -7.01 -5.09 8.52
C LYS A 7 -5.53 -5.41 8.73
N ASN A 8 -5.06 -6.59 8.32
CA ASN A 8 -3.65 -6.95 8.39
C ASN A 8 -3.19 -7.41 7.00
N ALA A 9 -2.21 -6.73 6.43
CA ALA A 9 -1.61 -7.07 5.16
C ALA A 9 -0.12 -7.40 5.36
N PHE A 10 0.18 -8.67 5.58
CA PHE A 10 1.52 -9.15 5.91
C PHE A 10 2.07 -10.09 4.85
N GLY A 11 3.39 -10.03 4.66
CA GLY A 11 4.12 -10.89 3.73
C GLY A 11 3.55 -10.83 2.32
N LEU A 12 3.15 -11.98 1.79
CA LEU A 12 2.54 -12.09 0.46
C LEU A 12 1.30 -11.18 0.29
N GLY A 13 0.52 -10.98 1.35
CA GLY A 13 -0.63 -10.07 1.32
C GLY A 13 -0.21 -8.64 0.98
N LEU A 14 0.94 -8.18 1.52
CA LEU A 14 1.49 -6.88 1.18
C LEU A 14 2.09 -6.87 -0.24
N GLU A 15 2.73 -7.95 -0.68
CA GLU A 15 3.27 -8.04 -2.05
C GLU A 15 2.17 -7.95 -3.12
N ILE A 16 1.03 -8.58 -2.88
CA ILE A 16 -0.14 -8.46 -3.76
C ILE A 16 -0.67 -7.02 -3.78
N LEU A 17 -0.75 -6.36 -2.62
CA LEU A 17 -1.18 -4.96 -2.55
C LEU A 17 -0.22 -4.02 -3.28
N LEU A 18 1.10 -4.28 -3.23
CA LEU A 18 2.10 -3.50 -3.97
C LEU A 18 1.90 -3.54 -5.48
N CYS A 19 1.24 -4.56 -6.02
CA CYS A 19 0.88 -4.65 -7.44
C CYS A 19 -0.31 -3.77 -7.84
N ALA A 20 -1.10 -3.27 -6.87
CA ALA A 20 -2.24 -2.42 -7.17
C ALA A 20 -1.83 -0.98 -7.52
N ASP A 21 -2.63 -0.31 -8.34
CA ASP A 21 -2.40 1.10 -8.68
C ASP A 21 -2.90 2.04 -7.58
N VAL A 22 -4.02 1.67 -6.94
CA VAL A 22 -4.63 2.46 -5.86
C VAL A 22 -5.00 1.53 -4.72
N ARG A 23 -4.50 1.84 -3.53
CA ARG A 23 -4.79 1.16 -2.26
C ARG A 23 -5.59 2.08 -1.36
N ILE A 24 -6.66 1.54 -0.79
CA ILE A 24 -7.54 2.20 0.17
C ILE A 24 -7.55 1.34 1.43
N CYS A 25 -7.34 1.93 2.61
CA CYS A 25 -7.37 1.16 3.86
C CYS A 25 -8.17 1.87 4.95
N SER A 26 -8.38 1.17 6.08
CA SER A 26 -8.88 1.77 7.31
C SER A 26 -7.72 2.26 8.17
N TRP A 27 -7.99 3.21 9.08
CA TRP A 27 -7.01 3.67 10.07
C TRP A 27 -6.49 2.56 10.98
N ASN A 28 -7.24 1.46 11.11
CA ASN A 28 -6.85 0.30 11.91
C ASN A 28 -6.05 -0.75 11.11
N SER A 29 -5.70 -0.47 9.85
CA SER A 29 -4.92 -1.39 9.02
C SER A 29 -3.44 -1.39 9.41
N GLY A 30 -2.84 -2.58 9.43
CA GLY A 30 -1.42 -2.81 9.65
C GLY A 30 -0.76 -3.53 8.48
N PHE A 31 0.52 -3.23 8.26
CA PHE A 31 1.32 -3.74 7.14
C PHE A 31 2.67 -4.25 7.61
N SER A 32 3.24 -5.24 6.93
CA SER A 32 4.55 -5.77 7.27
C SER A 32 5.17 -6.66 6.18
N MET A 33 6.47 -6.51 5.94
CA MET A 33 7.30 -7.48 5.21
C MET A 33 7.91 -8.49 6.18
N ASN A 34 7.07 -9.25 6.88
CA ASN A 34 7.51 -10.14 7.96
C ASN A 34 8.09 -11.48 7.47
N GLN A 35 8.29 -11.69 6.17
CA GLN A 35 8.89 -12.92 5.61
C GLN A 35 10.25 -13.22 6.28
N VAL A 36 11.05 -12.18 6.58
CA VAL A 36 12.38 -12.33 7.19
C VAL A 36 12.34 -12.99 8.57
N LYS A 37 11.23 -12.86 9.31
CA LYS A 37 11.04 -13.52 10.61
C LYS A 37 10.92 -15.04 10.48
N TYR A 38 10.63 -15.53 9.28
CA TYR A 38 10.55 -16.94 8.93
C TYR A 38 11.75 -17.40 8.10
N GLY A 39 12.82 -16.59 7.99
CA GLY A 39 13.99 -16.91 7.17
C GLY A 39 13.74 -16.83 5.67
N ILE A 40 12.67 -16.17 5.25
CA ILE A 40 12.26 -16.03 3.85
C ILE A 40 12.48 -14.58 3.41
N ILE A 41 12.93 -14.38 2.18
CA ILE A 41 12.99 -13.05 1.56
C ILE A 41 11.72 -12.77 0.74
N PRO A 42 11.27 -11.51 0.62
CA PRO A 42 10.18 -11.18 -0.30
C PRO A 42 10.57 -11.55 -1.74
N HIS A 43 9.75 -12.36 -2.41
CA HIS A 43 10.08 -12.94 -3.71
C HIS A 43 9.12 -12.51 -4.83
N ASP A 44 7.93 -12.02 -4.51
CA ASP A 44 6.89 -11.65 -5.51
C ASP A 44 6.96 -10.16 -5.90
N GLY A 45 8.18 -9.61 -5.88
CA GLY A 45 8.50 -8.25 -6.26
C GLY A 45 8.39 -7.22 -5.13
N GLY A 46 8.21 -7.64 -3.87
CA GLY A 46 8.26 -6.76 -2.70
C GLY A 46 9.57 -5.97 -2.61
N THR A 47 10.71 -6.62 -2.90
CA THR A 47 12.04 -6.00 -2.96
C THR A 47 12.20 -4.97 -4.09
N GLN A 48 11.30 -4.98 -5.07
CA GLN A 48 11.36 -4.10 -6.23
C GLN A 48 10.32 -2.97 -6.15
N ARG A 49 9.11 -3.26 -5.69
CA ARG A 49 8.01 -2.28 -5.63
C ARG A 49 8.07 -1.41 -4.39
N LEU A 50 8.43 -1.97 -3.23
CA LEU A 50 8.47 -1.20 -1.98
C LEU A 50 9.52 -0.08 -2.02
N PRO A 51 10.76 -0.29 -2.52
CA PRO A 51 11.74 0.81 -2.63
C PRO A 51 11.32 1.93 -3.58
N ARG A 52 10.54 1.63 -4.63
CA ARG A 52 10.04 2.66 -5.56
C ARG A 52 8.94 3.53 -4.93
N ILE A 53 8.26 3.02 -3.91
CA ILE A 53 7.20 3.72 -3.19
C ILE A 53 7.78 4.46 -1.97
N ALA A 54 8.41 3.72 -1.07
CA ALA A 54 8.85 4.24 0.23
C ALA A 54 10.28 4.83 0.20
N GLY A 55 10.99 4.74 -0.92
CA GLY A 55 12.42 5.01 -1.01
C GLY A 55 13.27 3.83 -0.46
N ILE A 56 14.52 3.75 -0.92
CA ILE A 56 15.39 2.59 -0.62
C ILE A 56 15.67 2.43 0.89
N GLY A 57 15.96 3.51 1.61
CA GLY A 57 16.33 3.44 3.03
C GLY A 57 15.20 2.89 3.90
N ARG A 58 13.99 3.46 3.76
CA ARG A 58 12.81 2.98 4.50
C ARG A 58 12.39 1.59 4.06
N ALA A 59 12.45 1.27 2.77
CA ALA A 59 12.14 -0.08 2.30
C ALA A 59 13.09 -1.14 2.88
N LEU A 60 14.39 -0.87 2.93
CA LEU A 60 15.36 -1.77 3.56
C LEU A 60 15.08 -1.96 5.06
N GLU A 61 14.78 -0.87 5.78
CA GLU A 61 14.40 -0.96 7.19
C GLU A 61 13.17 -1.85 7.38
N LEU A 62 12.10 -1.64 6.61
CA LEU A 62 10.87 -2.44 6.70
C LEU A 62 11.08 -3.92 6.31
N ILE A 63 11.86 -4.18 5.27
CA ILE A 63 12.14 -5.55 4.79
C ILE A 63 13.03 -6.29 5.79
N LEU A 64 14.11 -5.67 6.28
CA LEU A 64 15.10 -6.34 7.13
C LEU A 64 14.60 -6.52 8.56
N THR A 65 13.79 -5.60 9.08
CA THR A 65 13.23 -5.72 10.43
C THR A 65 11.94 -6.56 10.45
N GLY A 66 11.20 -6.58 9.34
CA GLY A 66 9.86 -7.15 9.29
C GLY A 66 8.93 -6.56 10.35
N ARG A 67 9.14 -5.30 10.76
CA ARG A 67 8.26 -4.64 11.75
C ARG A 67 6.87 -4.38 11.15
N VAL A 68 5.91 -4.19 12.03
CA VAL A 68 4.58 -3.75 11.61
C VAL A 68 4.58 -2.23 11.55
N PHE A 69 3.97 -1.68 10.51
CA PHE A 69 3.69 -0.25 10.38
C PHE A 69 2.20 -0.03 10.13
N ASP A 70 1.70 1.13 10.51
CA ASP A 70 0.27 1.44 10.51
C ASP A 70 -0.18 2.15 9.22
N ALA A 71 -1.50 2.37 9.11
CA ALA A 71 -2.13 3.08 8.02
C ALA A 71 -1.60 4.51 7.83
N ARG A 72 -1.19 5.18 8.92
CA ARG A 72 -0.68 6.54 8.84
C ARG A 72 0.70 6.56 8.18
N GLU A 73 1.61 5.72 8.63
CA GLU A 73 2.94 5.59 8.04
C GLU A 73 2.82 5.15 6.57
N ALA A 74 1.91 4.20 6.28
CA ALA A 74 1.62 3.74 4.93
C ALA A 74 1.09 4.87 4.01
N PHE A 75 0.27 5.77 4.53
CA PHE A 75 -0.21 6.94 3.79
C PHE A 75 0.91 7.95 3.55
N GLU A 76 1.70 8.26 4.59
CA GLU A 76 2.81 9.23 4.51
C GLU A 76 3.91 8.79 3.53
N MET A 77 4.18 7.48 3.41
CA MET A 77 5.14 6.95 2.43
C MET A 77 4.57 6.79 1.01
N GLY A 78 3.29 7.12 0.78
CA GLY A 78 2.63 6.94 -0.51
C GLY A 78 2.30 5.48 -0.86
N LEU A 79 2.44 4.55 0.09
CA LEU A 79 1.96 3.19 -0.08
C LEU A 79 0.45 3.21 -0.23
N VAL A 80 -0.28 3.77 0.71
CA VAL A 80 -1.73 3.92 0.65
C VAL A 80 -2.11 5.30 0.12
N GLN A 81 -3.05 5.38 -0.82
CA GLN A 81 -3.49 6.65 -1.39
C GLN A 81 -4.69 7.23 -0.62
N TYR A 82 -5.48 6.39 0.06
CA TYR A 82 -6.66 6.83 0.83
C TYR A 82 -6.83 6.03 2.11
N VAL A 83 -7.16 6.73 3.18
CA VAL A 83 -7.56 6.11 4.46
C VAL A 83 -8.99 6.55 4.79
N SER A 84 -9.85 5.61 5.16
CA SER A 84 -11.26 5.87 5.46
C SER A 84 -11.75 5.05 6.65
N GLU A 85 -12.57 5.65 7.50
CA GLU A 85 -13.24 4.95 8.60
C GLU A 85 -14.36 4.01 8.11
N LYS A 86 -14.97 4.31 6.96
CA LYS A 86 -16.01 3.48 6.35
C LYS A 86 -15.38 2.49 5.39
N ASN A 87 -15.88 1.24 5.38
CA ASN A 87 -15.55 0.23 4.37
C ASN A 87 -15.88 0.78 2.96
N LEU A 88 -14.90 1.40 2.32
CA LEU A 88 -15.06 1.95 0.98
C LEU A 88 -14.85 0.83 -0.02
N VAL A 89 -15.96 0.29 -0.51
CA VAL A 89 -15.93 -0.65 -1.63
C VAL A 89 -15.25 0.05 -2.83
N PRO A 90 -14.24 -0.57 -3.50
CA PRO A 90 -13.52 0.05 -4.62
C PRO A 90 -14.44 0.61 -5.73
N ALA A 91 -15.56 -0.05 -5.99
CA ALA A 91 -16.56 0.41 -6.96
C ALA A 91 -17.28 1.72 -6.55
N LYS A 92 -17.44 1.99 -5.25
CA LYS A 92 -17.93 3.30 -4.77
C LYS A 92 -16.85 4.35 -4.91
N PHE A 93 -15.59 4.01 -4.59
CA PHE A 93 -14.46 4.93 -4.75
C PHE A 93 -14.30 5.43 -6.19
N CYS A 94 -14.29 4.53 -7.18
CA CYS A 94 -14.20 4.91 -8.60
C CYS A 94 -15.35 5.85 -9.01
N ARG A 95 -16.58 5.60 -8.54
CA ARG A 95 -17.75 6.43 -8.86
C ARG A 95 -17.71 7.80 -8.20
N THR A 96 -17.33 7.88 -6.92
CA THR A 96 -17.19 9.15 -6.21
C THR A 96 -16.11 10.02 -6.85
N ARG A 97 -14.98 9.40 -7.22
CA ARG A 97 -13.84 10.12 -7.80
C ARG A 97 -14.04 10.49 -9.27
N ALA A 98 -14.67 9.65 -10.08
CA ALA A 98 -15.06 10.00 -11.44
C ALA A 98 -16.03 11.20 -11.47
N ARG A 99 -16.84 11.38 -10.42
CA ARG A 99 -17.74 12.54 -10.26
C ARG A 99 -17.03 13.79 -9.76
N SER A 100 -16.04 13.64 -8.86
CA SER A 100 -15.33 14.80 -8.29
C SER A 100 -14.16 15.28 -9.13
N HIS A 101 -13.54 14.42 -9.94
CA HIS A 101 -12.36 14.69 -10.76
C HIS A 101 -12.47 13.98 -12.12
N MET A 102 -12.99 14.68 -13.14
CA MET A 102 -12.36 14.65 -14.46
C MET A 102 -11.45 15.89 -14.56
N PRO A 103 -10.16 15.81 -14.19
CA PRO A 103 -9.23 16.88 -14.49
C PRO A 103 -8.65 16.63 -15.88
N SER A 104 -8.81 17.60 -16.76
CA SER A 104 -7.96 17.76 -17.93
C SER A 104 -6.51 18.04 -17.46
N GLY A 105 -5.54 17.21 -17.87
CA GLY A 105 -4.14 17.63 -17.89
C GLY A 105 -3.12 16.71 -17.21
N PRO A 106 -1.82 16.96 -17.48
CA PRO A 106 -0.90 15.96 -18.00
C PRO A 106 0.16 15.52 -16.96
N TYR A 107 0.73 14.33 -17.14
CA TYR A 107 1.96 13.96 -16.42
C TYR A 107 3.07 14.95 -16.81
N ARG A 108 3.54 15.74 -15.82
CA ARG A 108 4.71 16.61 -15.91
C ARG A 108 5.93 15.86 -15.35
N HIS A 109 6.94 15.75 -16.23
CA HIS A 109 8.35 15.39 -16.05
C HIS A 109 8.68 13.97 -15.59
#